data_AF-X8GX37-F1
#
_entry.id   AF-X8GX37-F1
#
_cell.length_a   1.000
_cell.length_b   1.000
_cell.length_c   1.000
_cell.angle_alpha   90.00
_cell.angle_beta   90.00
_cell.angle_gamma   90.00
#
_symmetry.space_group_name_H-M   'P 1'
#
loop_
_entity.id
_entity.type
_entity.pdbx_description
1 polymer ?
#
loop_
_entity_poly.entity_id
_entity_poly.type
_entity_poly.pdbx_seq_one_letter_code
_entity_poly.pdbx_strand_id
1 'polypeptide(L)'
;MKNIDVIYKGEILRLTRFWGNNKLCLWIKSSNQINMPKMEFVGGYPNEYCIFLENLSLEELKEIKAVNGEPLNFEEVITIINEKLKH
;
A
#
# COMPACT_ATOMS: atom_id res chain seq x y z
N MET A 1 -9.29 -10.54 -2.84
CA MET A 1 -9.42 -9.56 -1.73
C MET A 1 -10.42 -8.49 -2.17
N LYS A 2 -11.36 -8.08 -1.32
CA LYS A 2 -12.17 -6.89 -1.64
C LYS A 2 -11.22 -5.69 -1.64
N ASN A 3 -11.35 -4.82 -2.63
CA ASN A 3 -10.60 -3.57 -2.63
C ASN A 3 -11.14 -2.69 -1.49
N ILE A 4 -10.25 -2.21 -0.61
CA ILE A 4 -10.63 -1.42 0.56
C ILE A 4 -10.06 -0.01 0.36
N ASP A 5 -10.88 1.01 0.55
CA ASP A 5 -10.38 2.38 0.60
C ASP A 5 -9.76 2.63 1.98
N VAL A 6 -8.55 3.18 1.98
CA VAL A 6 -7.78 3.47 3.19
C VAL A 6 -7.27 4.89 3.18
N ILE A 7 -7.05 5.45 4.37
CA ILE A 7 -6.38 6.72 4.59
C ILE A 7 -4.93 6.42 4.94
N TYR A 8 -4.00 7.06 4.23
CA TYR A 8 -2.57 7.02 4.51
C TYR A 8 -1.95 8.39 4.23
N LYS A 9 -1.25 8.96 5.22
CA LYS A 9 -0.65 10.32 5.13
C LYS A 9 -1.63 11.41 4.64
N GLY A 10 -2.90 11.31 5.04
CA GLY A 10 -3.96 12.25 4.67
C GLY A 10 -4.62 12.01 3.31
N GLU A 11 -4.13 11.05 2.53
CA GLU A 11 -4.65 10.70 1.20
C GLU A 11 -5.53 9.45 1.25
N ILE A 12 -6.56 9.39 0.39
CA ILE A 12 -7.38 8.19 0.22
C ILE A 12 -6.80 7.35 -0.92
N LEU A 13 -6.35 6.14 -0.59
CA LEU A 13 -5.76 5.16 -1.50
C LEU A 13 -6.59 3.87 -1.50
N ARG A 14 -6.36 3.01 -2.49
CA ARG A 14 -7.00 1.69 -2.57
C ARG A 14 -6.03 0.61 -2.09
N LEU A 15 -6.32 -0.01 -0.95
CA LEU A 15 -5.65 -1.24 -0.53
C LEU A 15 -6.11 -2.40 -1.42
N THR A 16 -5.18 -2.99 -2.15
CA THR A 16 -5.44 -4.10 -3.08
C THR A 16 -4.22 -5.03 -3.18
N ARG A 17 -4.34 -6.10 -3.99
CA ARG A 17 -3.20 -6.94 -4.37
C ARG A 17 -2.82 -6.63 -5.80
N PHE A 18 -1.53 -6.38 -6.02
CA PHE A 18 -1.00 -6.15 -7.36
C PHE A 18 -1.14 -7.40 -8.22
N TRP A 19 -1.64 -7.25 -9.44
CA TRP A 19 -1.99 -8.37 -10.31
C TRP A 19 -0.78 -9.21 -10.76
N GLY A 20 0.41 -8.59 -10.88
CA GLY A 20 1.60 -9.27 -11.41
C GLY A 20 2.30 -10.22 -10.42
N ASN A 21 2.15 -10.00 -9.11
CA ASN A 21 2.87 -10.80 -8.09
C ASN A 21 2.08 -11.01 -6.79
N ASN A 22 0.80 -10.62 -6.75
CA ASN A 22 -0.10 -10.76 -5.60
C ASN A 22 0.33 -10.05 -4.31
N LYS A 23 1.35 -9.17 -4.36
CA LYS A 23 1.78 -8.36 -3.21
C LYS A 23 0.74 -7.31 -2.86
N LEU A 24 0.59 -7.04 -1.57
CA LEU A 24 -0.28 -5.97 -1.09
C LEU A 24 0.31 -4.60 -1.44
N CYS A 25 -0.53 -3.71 -1.97
CA CYS A 25 -0.14 -2.35 -2.29
C CYS A 25 -1.27 -1.34 -2.02
N LEU A 26 -0.88 -0.07 -1.86
CA LEU A 26 -1.76 1.09 -1.86
C LEU A 26 -1.77 1.69 -3.26
N TRP A 27 -2.87 1.49 -4.00
CA TRP A 27 -3.03 1.95 -5.36
C TRP A 27 -3.63 3.37 -5.41
N ILE A 28 -3.19 4.19 -6.36
CA ILE A 28 -3.66 5.57 -6.49
C ILE A 28 -5.14 5.67 -6.88
N LYS A 29 -5.82 6.69 -6.40
CA LYS A 29 -7.18 7.08 -6.81
C LYS A 29 -7.20 8.39 -7.61
N SER A 30 -6.13 9.17 -7.56
CA SER A 30 -5.99 10.44 -8.26
C SER A 30 -4.54 10.64 -8.73
N SER A 31 -4.35 11.37 -9.84
CA SER A 31 -3.06 11.57 -10.48
C SER A 31 -2.08 12.40 -9.64
N ASN A 32 -2.56 13.27 -8.75
CA ASN A 32 -1.71 14.04 -7.84
C ASN A 32 -0.94 13.15 -6.84
N GLN A 33 -1.44 11.94 -6.57
CA GLN A 33 -0.86 11.01 -5.60
C GLN A 33 0.44 10.37 -6.10
N ILE A 34 0.75 10.44 -7.41
CA ILE A 34 1.98 9.86 -7.98
C ILE A 34 3.26 10.42 -7.34
N ASN A 35 3.18 11.62 -6.74
CA ASN A 35 4.29 12.31 -6.09
C ASN A 35 4.49 11.89 -4.63
N MET A 36 3.66 11.00 -4.08
CA MET A 36 3.86 10.51 -2.71
C MET A 36 5.16 9.70 -2.61
N PRO A 37 5.89 9.77 -1.48
CA PRO A 37 7.07 8.94 -1.27
C PRO A 37 6.76 7.45 -1.42
N LYS A 38 7.72 6.69 -1.99
CA LYS A 38 7.63 5.23 -2.21
C LYS A 38 6.57 4.78 -3.22
N MET A 39 6.01 5.72 -3.98
CA MET A 39 5.15 5.39 -5.09
C MET A 39 5.99 4.78 -6.22
N GLU A 40 5.53 3.64 -6.74
CA GLU A 40 6.20 2.90 -7.81
C GLU A 40 5.29 2.83 -9.03
N PHE A 41 5.86 3.09 -10.21
CA PHE A 41 5.21 2.85 -11.48
C PHE A 41 5.20 1.35 -11.78
N VAL A 42 4.03 0.76 -12.00
CA VAL A 42 3.85 -0.70 -12.05
C VAL A 42 3.15 -1.20 -13.32
N GLY A 43 3.00 -0.35 -14.34
CA GLY A 43 2.23 -0.70 -15.53
C GLY A 43 2.65 0.02 -16.81
N GLY A 44 1.75 0.07 -17.79
CA GLY A 44 1.94 0.73 -19.08
C GLY A 44 1.15 2.03 -19.23
N TYR A 45 0.21 2.33 -18.33
CA TYR A 45 -0.62 3.54 -18.36
C TYR A 45 -0.20 4.56 -17.31
N PRO A 46 -0.34 5.88 -17.57
CA PRO A 46 0.13 6.95 -16.68
C PRO A 46 -0.45 6.97 -15.25
N ASN A 47 -1.49 6.19 -14.97
CA ASN A 47 -2.14 6.09 -13.66
C ASN A 47 -1.90 4.74 -12.95
N GLU A 48 -0.95 3.94 -13.43
CA GLU A 48 -0.62 2.65 -12.84
C GLU A 48 0.53 2.80 -11.84
N TYR A 49 0.17 3.30 -10.66
CA TYR A 49 1.09 3.53 -9.55
C TYR A 49 0.56 2.91 -8.27
N CYS A 50 1.46 2.37 -7.46
CA CYS A 50 1.14 1.95 -6.10
C CYS A 50 2.35 2.00 -5.17
N ILE A 51 2.07 2.02 -3.86
CA ILE A 51 3.07 1.83 -2.81
C ILE A 51 2.97 0.38 -2.33
N PHE A 52 4.01 -0.43 -2.51
CA PHE A 52 4.03 -1.77 -1.94
C PHE A 52 4.18 -1.72 -0.41
N LEU A 53 3.32 -2.46 0.29
CA LEU A 53 3.29 -2.41 1.77
C LEU A 53 4.60 -2.91 2.39
N GLU A 54 5.30 -3.83 1.74
CA GLU A 54 6.61 -4.34 2.19
C GLU A 54 7.76 -3.31 2.11
N ASN A 55 7.54 -2.17 1.46
CA ASN A 55 8.49 -1.06 1.37
C ASN A 55 8.19 0.03 2.42
N LEU A 56 7.09 -0.12 3.16
CA LEU A 56 6.77 0.72 4.31
C LEU A 56 7.54 0.25 5.55
N SER A 57 7.83 1.20 6.44
CA SER A 57 8.26 0.86 7.80
C SER A 57 7.07 0.33 8.62
N LEU A 58 7.36 -0.34 9.73
CA LEU A 58 6.32 -0.79 10.66
C LEU A 58 5.48 0.37 11.20
N GLU A 59 6.06 1.56 11.38
CA GLU A 59 5.31 2.74 11.83
C GLU A 59 4.39 3.29 10.73
N GLU A 60 4.87 3.35 9.48
CA GLU A 60 4.02 3.75 8.36
C GLU A 60 2.85 2.79 8.12
N LEU A 61 3.04 1.48 8.35
CA LEU A 61 1.94 0.51 8.26
C LEU A 61 0.84 0.78 9.30
N LYS A 62 1.20 1.20 10.51
CA LYS A 62 0.24 1.52 11.59
C LYS A 62 -0.57 2.78 11.29
N GLU A 63 -0.08 3.67 10.45
CA GLU A 63 -0.80 4.88 10.04
C GLU A 63 -1.97 4.58 9.08
N ILE A 64 -1.94 3.43 8.39
CA ILE A 64 -2.98 3.05 7.44
C ILE A 64 -4.27 2.70 8.18
N LYS A 65 -5.36 3.38 7.81
CA LYS A 65 -6.69 3.18 8.41
C LYS A 65 -7.73 2.96 7.33
N ALA A 66 -8.62 1.98 7.50
CA ALA A 66 -9.73 1.82 6.57
C ALA A 66 -10.68 3.03 6.67
N VAL A 67 -11.14 3.54 5.53
CA VAL A 67 -12.09 4.69 5.49
C VAL A 67 -13.40 4.35 6.21
N ASN A 68 -13.84 3.09 6.11
CA ASN A 68 -15.04 2.59 6.76
C ASN A 68 -14.83 2.17 8.23
N GLY A 69 -13.61 2.32 8.77
CA GLY A 69 -13.28 1.94 10.15
C GLY A 69 -13.12 0.43 10.39
N GLU A 70 -13.15 -0.41 9.35
CA GLU A 70 -12.88 -1.84 9.51
C GLU A 70 -11.43 -2.09 9.96
N PRO A 71 -11.19 -3.08 10.84
CA PRO A 71 -9.85 -3.43 11.25
C PRO A 71 -9.07 -4.02 10.06
N LEU A 72 -7.82 -3.56 9.90
CA LEU A 72 -6.90 -4.06 8.89
C LEU A 72 -5.87 -5.00 9.55
N ASN A 73 -5.58 -6.13 8.91
CA ASN A 73 -4.53 -7.05 9.33
C ASN A 73 -3.39 -7.07 8.30
N PHE A 74 -2.16 -6.82 8.76
CA PHE A 74 -0.94 -6.81 7.96
C PHE A 74 0.13 -7.81 8.45
N GLU A 75 -0.23 -8.85 9.21
CA GLU A 75 0.70 -9.87 9.74
C GLU A 75 1.63 -10.48 8.67
N GLU A 76 1.09 -10.78 7.48
CA GLU A 76 1.87 -11.26 6.32
C GLU A 76 3.00 -10.26 5.96
N VAL A 77 2.66 -8.97 5.86
CA VAL A 77 3.61 -7.91 5.51
C VAL A 77 4.63 -7.69 6.61
N ILE A 78 4.18 -7.68 7.87
CA ILE A 78 5.05 -7.50 9.04
C ILE A 78 6.11 -8.61 9.09
N THR A 79 5.71 -9.84 8.78
CA THR A 79 6.64 -10.99 8.71
C THR A 79 7.71 -10.74 7.64
N ILE A 80 7.30 -10.35 6.43
CA ILE A 80 8.22 -10.05 5.31
C ILE A 80 9.20 -8.92 5.68
N ILE A 81 8.72 -7.83 6.28
CA ILE A 81 9.57 -6.71 6.69
C ILE A 81 10.61 -7.17 7.72
N ASN A 82 10.18 -7.92 8.73
CA ASN A 82 11.07 -8.42 9.77
C ASN A 82 12.13 -9.38 9.22
N GLU A 83 11.80 -10.18 8.21
CA GLU A 83 12.78 -11.04 7.53
C GLU A 83 13.81 -10.20 6.75
N LYS A 84 13.38 -9.15 6.06
CA LYS A 84 14.30 -8.22 5.37
C LYS A 84 15.25 -7.50 6.31
N LEU A 85 14.83 -7.20 7.54
CA LEU A 85 15.66 -6.50 8.54
C LEU A 85 16.71 -7.39 9.21
N LYS A 86 16.63 -8.71 9.07
CA LYS A 86 17.60 -9.67 9.65
C LYS A 86 18.87 -9.82 8.80
N HIS A 87 18.90 -9.24 7.60
CA HIS A 87 19.99 -9.30 6.63
C HIS A 87 20.53 -7.90 6.34
#